data_AF-A0A940D8J0-F1
#
_entry.id   AF-A0A940D8J0-F1
#
_cell.length_a   1.000
_cell.length_b   1.000
_cell.length_c   1.000
_cell.angle_alpha   90.00
_cell.angle_beta   90.00
_cell.angle_gamma   90.00
#
_symmetry.space_group_name_H-M   'P 1'
#
loop_
_entity.id
_entity.type
_entity.pdbx_description
1 polymer ?
#
loop_
_entity_poly.entity_id
_entity_poly.type
_entity_poly.pdbx_seq_one_letter_code
_entity_poly.pdbx_strand_id
1 'polypeptide(L)'
;MKDTIKVTIAQYTDGSKTKEEFSKLFDHDNGMKYLRPENQLDKFYKGVRIAKQDGADFLVFPELFIPNEYVYKHIMNECESSKIVIIGGLEWVYKGSINGRKMIENQALVAIPSTLNKNGQTFNERATIIKIPKLFPAPAEKEFLGKAGYKFQHGNRIYLFKSEKLGNWAVLICVDYLNLPIQRLLQTKIQTLFIVAYNKDIDYFHSLSDSLHRILYCNVIVCNMGNYGGSHAFVPFRKRYKRNVYKNIGNHVNAAVTIELPLKLIADAQKAPSDQVSKELVSRPPDYGLAYEWGK
;
A
#
# COMPACT_ATOMS: atom_id res chain seq x y z
N MET A 1 -22.10 -0.58 2.45
CA MET A 1 -20.84 0.18 2.62
C MET A 1 -20.80 0.79 4.01
N LYS A 2 -19.65 0.76 4.69
CA LYS A 2 -19.47 1.44 5.99
C LYS A 2 -19.43 2.96 5.81
N ASP A 3 -19.79 3.72 6.84
CA ASP A 3 -19.67 5.17 6.82
C ASP A 3 -18.21 5.62 6.86
N THR A 4 -17.41 4.95 7.70
CA THR A 4 -15.97 5.15 7.84
C THR A 4 -15.21 3.82 7.77
N ILE A 5 -13.92 3.90 7.49
CA ILE A 5 -12.98 2.79 7.62
C ILE A 5 -11.91 3.12 8.65
N LYS A 6 -11.47 2.11 9.40
CA LYS A 6 -10.32 2.22 10.28
C LYS A 6 -9.09 1.58 9.64
N VAL A 7 -7.98 2.30 9.60
CA VAL A 7 -6.73 1.84 8.97
C VAL A 7 -5.60 1.96 9.98
N THR A 8 -4.99 0.84 10.35
CA THR A 8 -3.75 0.81 11.10
C THR A 8 -2.57 0.93 10.14
N ILE A 9 -1.82 2.03 10.27
CA ILE A 9 -0.60 2.29 9.50
C ILE A 9 0.58 1.87 10.38
N ALA A 10 1.21 0.75 10.04
CA ALA A 10 2.28 0.14 10.81
C ALA A 10 3.65 0.49 10.19
N GLN A 11 4.11 1.70 10.46
CA GLN A 11 5.44 2.17 10.09
C GLN A 11 6.48 1.53 11.00
N TYR A 12 7.29 0.61 10.46
CA TYR A 12 8.39 0.01 11.19
C TYR A 12 9.70 0.16 10.43
N THR A 13 10.81 0.28 11.16
CA THR A 13 12.15 0.34 10.60
C THR A 13 12.62 -1.05 10.21
N ASP A 14 13.44 -1.19 9.17
CA ASP A 14 14.23 -2.41 8.95
C ASP A 14 15.45 -2.50 9.89
N GLY A 15 15.80 -1.39 10.56
CA GLY A 15 16.90 -1.28 11.53
C GLY A 15 18.21 -0.73 10.96
N SER A 16 18.33 -0.63 9.64
CA SER A 16 19.52 -0.10 8.97
C SER A 16 19.64 1.43 9.07
N LYS A 17 20.87 1.92 9.22
CA LYS A 17 21.23 3.35 9.18
C LYS A 17 22.02 3.70 7.93
N THR A 18 22.71 2.73 7.35
CA THR A 18 23.52 2.91 6.13
C THR A 18 23.11 1.93 5.03
N LYS A 19 23.59 2.17 3.79
CA LYS A 19 23.36 1.26 2.66
C LYS A 19 24.04 -0.10 2.89
N GLU A 20 25.18 -0.12 3.57
CA GLU A 20 25.94 -1.32 3.90
C GLU A 20 25.18 -2.17 4.93
N GLU A 21 24.62 -1.54 5.96
CA GLU A 21 23.75 -2.22 6.93
C GLU A 21 22.49 -2.76 6.27
N PHE A 22 21.85 -1.97 5.40
CA PHE A 22 20.70 -2.43 4.61
C PHE A 22 21.05 -3.65 3.76
N SER A 23 22.19 -3.62 3.07
CA SER A 23 22.68 -4.73 2.25
C SER A 23 22.85 -6.02 3.07
N LYS A 24 23.32 -5.91 4.31
CA LYS A 24 23.53 -7.04 5.24
C LYS A 24 22.23 -7.64 5.80
N LEU A 25 21.06 -7.07 5.49
CA LEU A 25 19.77 -7.67 5.87
C LEU A 25 19.41 -8.86 4.97
N PHE A 26 20.01 -8.95 3.78
CA PHE A 26 19.57 -9.85 2.72
C PHE A 26 20.66 -10.85 2.31
N ASP A 27 20.23 -12.04 1.91
CA ASP A 27 21.06 -13.08 1.29
C ASP A 27 21.19 -12.79 -0.22
N HIS A 28 22.34 -12.25 -0.62
CA HIS A 28 22.62 -11.85 -2.00
C HIS A 28 22.71 -13.05 -2.95
N ASP A 29 23.05 -14.23 -2.45
CA ASP A 29 23.22 -15.42 -3.27
C ASP A 29 21.90 -16.18 -3.45
N ASN A 30 20.99 -16.06 -2.49
CA ASN A 30 19.72 -16.78 -2.43
C ASN A 30 18.49 -15.87 -2.64
N GLY A 31 18.51 -15.08 -3.71
CA GLY A 31 17.32 -14.34 -4.15
C GLY A 31 16.92 -13.17 -3.27
N MET A 32 17.87 -12.56 -2.55
CA MET A 32 17.65 -11.38 -1.69
C MET A 32 16.61 -11.60 -0.58
N LYS A 33 16.58 -12.82 -0.02
CA LYS A 33 15.74 -13.13 1.15
C LYS A 33 16.31 -12.51 2.41
N TYR A 34 15.46 -12.19 3.39
CA TYR A 34 15.93 -11.78 4.71
C TYR A 34 16.78 -12.86 5.37
N LEU A 35 17.96 -12.47 5.88
CA LEU A 35 18.82 -13.35 6.68
C LEU A 35 18.28 -13.60 8.09
N ARG A 36 17.49 -12.65 8.61
CA ARG A 36 16.87 -12.68 9.94
C ARG A 36 15.39 -12.29 9.87
N PRO A 37 14.55 -13.12 9.23
CA PRO A 37 13.14 -12.79 9.00
C PRO A 37 12.35 -12.61 10.31
N GLU A 38 12.76 -13.24 11.41
CA GLU A 38 12.12 -13.17 12.73
C GLU A 38 11.99 -11.72 13.25
N ASN A 39 12.93 -10.84 12.91
CA ASN A 39 12.88 -9.43 13.28
C ASN A 39 11.66 -8.71 12.69
N GLN A 40 11.18 -9.14 11.52
CA GLN A 40 9.97 -8.60 10.90
C GLN A 40 8.72 -9.24 11.49
N LEU A 41 8.78 -10.50 11.91
CA LEU A 41 7.66 -11.20 12.53
C LEU A 41 7.23 -10.54 13.85
N ASP A 42 8.18 -10.16 14.70
CA ASP A 42 7.89 -9.46 15.95
C ASP A 42 7.17 -8.13 15.72
N LYS A 43 7.61 -7.36 14.71
CA LYS A 43 7.00 -6.08 14.32
C LYS A 43 5.63 -6.29 13.70
N PHE A 44 5.48 -7.33 12.90
CA PHE A 44 4.20 -7.74 12.33
C PHE A 44 3.17 -7.98 13.44
N TYR A 45 3.51 -8.78 14.46
CA TYR A 45 2.60 -9.06 15.58
C TYR A 45 2.29 -7.83 16.44
N LYS A 46 3.23 -6.88 16.57
CA LYS A 46 2.94 -5.58 17.21
C LYS A 46 1.88 -4.81 16.40
N GLY A 47 2.01 -4.75 15.08
CA GLY A 47 1.00 -4.14 14.20
C GLY A 47 -0.37 -4.83 14.30
N VAL A 48 -0.40 -6.17 14.28
CA VAL A 48 -1.62 -6.97 14.44
C VAL A 48 -2.31 -6.69 15.77
N ARG A 49 -1.56 -6.58 16.87
CA ARG A 49 -2.12 -6.28 18.20
C ARG A 49 -2.85 -4.94 18.22
N ILE A 50 -2.22 -3.89 17.71
CA ILE A 50 -2.83 -2.55 17.63
C ILE A 50 -4.06 -2.57 16.72
N ALA A 51 -3.96 -3.20 15.54
CA ALA A 51 -5.07 -3.29 14.62
C ALA A 51 -6.28 -4.04 15.19
N LYS A 52 -6.05 -5.13 15.92
CA LYS A 52 -7.11 -5.86 16.63
C LYS A 52 -7.72 -5.03 17.76
N GLN A 53 -6.87 -4.39 18.57
CA GLN A 53 -7.31 -3.56 19.70
C GLN A 53 -8.23 -2.41 19.25
N ASP A 54 -7.88 -1.76 18.13
CA ASP A 54 -8.63 -0.59 17.64
C ASP A 54 -9.81 -0.97 16.71
N GLY A 55 -9.95 -2.25 16.39
CA GLY A 55 -10.96 -2.78 15.48
C GLY A 55 -10.78 -2.27 14.05
N ALA A 56 -9.53 -2.31 13.55
CA ALA A 56 -9.19 -1.83 12.22
C ALA A 56 -9.81 -2.69 11.10
N ASP A 57 -10.14 -2.06 9.97
CA ASP A 57 -10.55 -2.77 8.75
C ASP A 57 -9.33 -3.15 7.89
N PHE A 58 -8.27 -2.34 7.96
CA PHE A 58 -7.02 -2.54 7.23
C PHE A 58 -5.81 -2.42 8.16
N LEU A 59 -4.80 -3.27 7.95
CA LEU A 59 -3.47 -3.16 8.53
C LEU A 59 -2.46 -3.06 7.39
N VAL A 60 -1.71 -1.96 7.34
CA VAL A 60 -0.81 -1.64 6.25
C VAL A 60 0.63 -1.56 6.74
N PHE A 61 1.52 -2.30 6.09
CA PHE A 61 2.96 -2.30 6.33
C PHE A 61 3.73 -1.68 5.13
N PRO A 62 5.00 -1.28 5.33
CA PRO A 62 5.81 -0.66 4.29
C PRO A 62 6.18 -1.62 3.15
N GLU A 63 6.82 -1.08 2.11
CA GLU A 63 7.47 -1.86 1.06
C GLU A 63 8.65 -2.68 1.63
N LEU A 64 8.92 -3.88 1.10
CA LEU A 64 9.99 -4.77 1.59
C LEU A 64 9.91 -4.96 3.12
N PHE A 65 8.76 -5.39 3.65
CA PHE A 65 8.60 -5.63 5.09
C PHE A 65 8.36 -7.11 5.40
N ILE A 66 7.60 -7.81 4.57
CA ILE A 66 7.08 -9.15 4.82
C ILE A 66 8.01 -10.21 4.19
N PRO A 67 8.67 -11.07 4.98
CA PRO A 67 9.35 -12.24 4.45
C PRO A 67 8.38 -13.21 3.77
N ASN A 68 8.76 -13.78 2.62
CA ASN A 68 7.87 -14.64 1.82
C ASN A 68 7.42 -15.89 2.59
N GLU A 69 8.28 -16.43 3.45
CA GLU A 69 7.97 -17.64 4.22
C GLU A 69 6.84 -17.46 5.24
N TYR A 70 6.53 -16.23 5.65
CA TYR A 70 5.48 -15.95 6.62
C TYR A 70 4.11 -15.74 6.01
N VAL A 71 4.01 -15.58 4.69
CA VAL A 71 2.75 -15.28 4.00
C VAL A 71 1.66 -16.28 4.37
N TYR A 72 1.93 -17.57 4.23
CA TYR A 72 0.97 -18.63 4.52
C TYR A 72 1.02 -19.14 5.98
N LYS A 73 2.15 -18.98 6.67
CA LYS A 73 2.33 -19.43 8.05
C LYS A 73 1.69 -18.50 9.08
N HIS A 74 1.76 -17.19 8.84
CA HIS A 74 1.34 -16.15 9.79
C HIS A 74 0.32 -15.18 9.19
N ILE A 75 0.64 -14.53 8.07
CA ILE A 75 -0.17 -13.41 7.55
C ILE A 75 -1.58 -13.89 7.18
N MET A 76 -1.69 -15.01 6.48
CA MET A 76 -2.97 -15.59 6.08
C MET A 76 -3.86 -15.94 7.29
N ASN A 77 -3.28 -16.53 8.34
CA ASN A 77 -3.99 -16.93 9.56
C ASN A 77 -4.42 -15.71 10.39
N GLU A 78 -3.57 -14.70 10.52
CA GLU A 78 -3.91 -13.46 11.21
C GLU A 78 -4.96 -12.66 10.45
N CYS A 79 -4.87 -12.58 9.12
CA CYS A 79 -5.88 -11.96 8.27
C CYS A 79 -7.26 -12.60 8.50
N GLU A 80 -7.33 -13.93 8.43
CA GLU A 80 -8.60 -14.66 8.58
C GLU A 80 -9.19 -14.52 9.99
N SER A 81 -8.38 -14.78 11.02
CA SER A 81 -8.85 -14.75 12.42
C SER A 81 -9.24 -13.35 12.90
N SER A 82 -8.51 -12.32 12.46
CA SER A 82 -8.79 -10.93 12.82
C SER A 82 -9.88 -10.29 11.98
N LYS A 83 -10.17 -10.86 10.80
CA LYS A 83 -11.05 -10.28 9.77
C LYS A 83 -10.57 -8.91 9.27
N ILE A 84 -9.26 -8.67 9.33
CA ILE A 84 -8.59 -7.44 8.88
C ILE A 84 -7.93 -7.70 7.54
N VAL A 85 -8.09 -6.78 6.58
CA VAL A 85 -7.32 -6.83 5.32
C VAL A 85 -5.89 -6.43 5.62
N ILE A 86 -4.92 -7.30 5.33
CA ILE A 86 -3.49 -7.03 5.57
C ILE A 86 -2.82 -6.69 4.25
N ILE A 87 -2.14 -5.54 4.21
CA ILE A 87 -1.42 -5.01 3.04
C ILE A 87 0.05 -4.78 3.45
N GLY A 88 1.01 -5.13 2.61
CA GLY A 88 2.42 -4.82 2.85
C GLY A 88 3.33 -5.23 1.70
N GLY A 89 4.54 -4.70 1.63
CA GLY A 89 5.53 -5.15 0.66
C GLY A 89 6.13 -6.48 1.08
N LEU A 90 6.22 -7.43 0.15
CA LEU A 90 7.04 -8.63 0.31
C LEU A 90 8.52 -8.25 0.17
N GLU A 91 9.40 -9.03 0.79
CA GLU A 91 10.79 -9.09 0.34
C GLU A 91 10.86 -9.48 -1.15
N TRP A 92 12.00 -9.22 -1.78
CA TRP A 92 12.17 -9.55 -3.20
C TRP A 92 11.95 -11.04 -3.49
N VAL A 93 11.44 -11.33 -4.68
CA VAL A 93 11.08 -12.68 -5.12
C VAL A 93 11.95 -13.07 -6.31
N TYR A 94 12.80 -14.08 -6.13
CA TYR A 94 13.55 -14.68 -7.23
C TYR A 94 12.63 -15.39 -8.22
N LYS A 95 12.84 -15.14 -9.52
CA LYS A 95 11.98 -15.64 -10.62
C LYS A 95 12.68 -16.64 -11.54
N GLY A 96 13.85 -17.14 -11.16
CA GLY A 96 14.68 -17.97 -12.01
C GLY A 96 15.68 -17.14 -12.82
N SER A 97 16.26 -17.76 -13.84
CA SER A 97 17.25 -17.13 -14.72
C SER A 97 16.74 -17.09 -16.15
N ILE A 98 16.86 -15.94 -16.82
CA ILE A 98 16.51 -15.76 -18.23
C ILE A 98 17.77 -15.35 -18.98
N ASN A 99 18.18 -16.14 -19.98
CA ASN A 99 19.41 -15.93 -20.76
C ASN A 99 20.64 -15.71 -19.86
N GLY A 100 20.79 -16.54 -18.81
CA GLY A 100 21.90 -16.48 -17.86
C GLY A 100 21.81 -15.35 -16.82
N ARG A 101 20.76 -14.52 -16.84
CA ARG A 101 20.57 -13.43 -15.86
C ARG A 101 19.54 -13.81 -14.80
N LYS A 102 19.94 -13.74 -13.53
CA LYS A 102 19.05 -13.96 -12.38
C LYS A 102 17.97 -12.87 -12.37
N MET A 103 16.70 -13.27 -12.45
CA MET A 103 15.55 -12.35 -12.48
C MET A 103 14.93 -12.22 -11.09
N ILE A 104 14.52 -11.01 -10.73
CA ILE A 104 13.95 -10.73 -9.42
C ILE A 104 12.79 -9.73 -9.51
N GLU A 105 11.76 -9.92 -8.71
CA GLU A 105 10.59 -9.04 -8.61
C GLU A 105 10.49 -8.41 -7.22
N ASN A 106 9.89 -7.22 -7.16
CA ASN A 106 9.35 -6.64 -5.93
C ASN A 106 7.82 -6.71 -6.01
N GLN A 107 7.17 -7.11 -4.92
CA GLN A 107 5.73 -7.35 -4.89
C GLN A 107 5.11 -6.80 -3.60
N ALA A 108 3.88 -6.30 -3.68
CA ALA A 108 3.03 -6.11 -2.53
C ALA A 108 2.14 -7.33 -2.31
N LEU A 109 1.90 -7.66 -1.06
CA LEU A 109 0.93 -8.63 -0.59
C LEU A 109 -0.37 -7.93 -0.23
N VAL A 110 -1.48 -8.54 -0.62
CA VAL A 110 -2.78 -8.28 -0.01
C VAL A 110 -3.40 -9.60 0.43
N ALA A 111 -3.62 -9.73 1.73
CA ALA A 111 -4.41 -10.79 2.31
C ALA A 111 -5.83 -10.26 2.60
N ILE A 112 -6.85 -10.98 2.11
CA ILE A 112 -8.25 -10.60 2.24
C ILE A 112 -8.98 -11.71 3.00
N PRO A 113 -9.64 -11.42 4.14
CA PRO A 113 -10.34 -12.44 4.91
C PRO A 113 -11.52 -12.99 4.12
N SER A 114 -11.84 -14.26 4.33
CA SER A 114 -12.90 -14.98 3.62
C SER A 114 -14.26 -14.27 3.71
N THR A 115 -14.51 -13.58 4.83
CA THR A 115 -15.71 -12.78 5.12
C THR A 115 -15.97 -11.63 4.13
N LEU A 116 -14.98 -11.22 3.33
CA LEU A 116 -15.11 -10.17 2.32
C LEU A 116 -15.22 -10.71 0.88
N ASN A 117 -15.10 -12.03 0.68
CA ASN A 117 -15.26 -12.64 -0.63
C ASN A 117 -16.74 -12.57 -1.07
N LYS A 118 -17.00 -12.00 -2.25
CA LYS A 118 -18.35 -11.98 -2.83
C LYS A 118 -18.74 -13.41 -3.23
N ASN A 119 -19.87 -13.89 -2.70
CA ASN A 119 -20.75 -14.96 -3.21
C ASN A 119 -21.13 -16.08 -2.23
N GLY A 120 -20.85 -15.99 -0.92
CA GLY A 120 -21.34 -17.02 0.03
C GLY A 120 -20.88 -18.45 -0.27
N GLN A 121 -20.00 -18.63 -1.27
CA GLN A 121 -19.34 -19.87 -1.62
C GLN A 121 -17.93 -19.80 -1.08
N THR A 122 -17.78 -20.04 0.22
CA THR A 122 -16.49 -20.43 0.77
C THR A 122 -16.68 -21.78 1.42
N PHE A 123 -16.36 -22.82 0.66
CA PHE A 123 -16.12 -24.17 1.17
C PHE A 123 -14.84 -24.24 2.04
N ASN A 124 -14.05 -23.15 2.11
CA ASN A 124 -12.86 -23.04 2.94
C ASN A 124 -12.83 -21.69 3.67
N GLU A 125 -12.84 -21.72 5.00
CA GLU A 125 -12.65 -20.60 5.93
C GLU A 125 -11.21 -20.07 5.88
N ARG A 126 -10.78 -19.55 4.73
CA ARG A 126 -9.38 -19.18 4.47
C ARG A 126 -9.28 -17.87 3.72
N ALA A 127 -8.33 -17.04 4.15
CA ALA A 127 -8.04 -15.76 3.52
C ALA A 127 -7.49 -15.94 2.10
N THR A 128 -7.90 -15.05 1.19
CA THR A 128 -7.38 -14.96 -0.17
C THR A 128 -6.07 -14.18 -0.17
N ILE A 129 -5.02 -14.74 -0.78
CA ILE A 129 -3.71 -14.09 -0.94
C ILE A 129 -3.54 -13.59 -2.38
N ILE A 130 -3.30 -12.29 -2.54
CA ILE A 130 -3.04 -11.65 -3.83
C ILE A 130 -1.67 -10.97 -3.78
N LYS A 131 -0.86 -11.18 -4.81
CA LYS A 131 0.47 -10.56 -4.96
C LYS A 131 0.46 -9.59 -6.14
N ILE A 132 0.79 -8.33 -5.88
CA ILE A 132 0.80 -7.24 -6.85
C ILE A 132 2.25 -6.98 -7.25
N PRO A 133 2.65 -7.20 -8.51
CA PRO A 133 4.02 -6.95 -8.94
C PRO A 133 4.27 -5.46 -9.12
N LYS A 134 5.40 -4.96 -8.61
CA LYS A 134 5.87 -3.61 -8.86
C LYS A 134 6.20 -3.43 -10.33
N LEU A 135 5.73 -2.36 -10.95
CA LEU A 135 5.83 -2.20 -12.40
C LEU A 135 7.26 -1.83 -12.81
N PHE A 136 7.85 -0.88 -12.09
CA PHE A 136 9.20 -0.41 -12.37
C PHE A 136 10.02 -0.28 -11.08
N PRO A 137 11.31 -0.65 -11.10
CA PRO A 137 12.16 -0.45 -9.94
C PRO A 137 12.45 1.03 -9.76
N ALA A 138 12.63 1.45 -8.51
CA ALA A 138 13.23 2.76 -8.25
C ALA A 138 14.69 2.77 -8.76
N PRO A 139 15.27 3.93 -9.14
CA PRO A 139 16.66 3.98 -9.60
C PRO A 139 17.65 3.35 -8.62
N ALA A 140 17.51 3.66 -7.32
CA ALA A 140 18.34 3.10 -6.26
C ALA A 140 18.15 1.58 -6.07
N GLU A 141 16.92 1.08 -6.25
CA GLU A 141 16.63 -0.35 -6.19
C GLU A 141 17.25 -1.10 -7.37
N LYS A 142 17.14 -0.54 -8.59
CA LYS A 142 17.76 -1.11 -9.79
C LYS A 142 19.28 -1.20 -9.66
N GLU A 143 19.91 -0.15 -9.12
CA GLU A 143 21.36 -0.13 -8.86
C GLU A 143 21.75 -1.19 -7.82
N PHE A 144 21.03 -1.25 -6.70
CA PHE A 144 21.28 -2.19 -5.62
C PHE A 144 21.18 -3.65 -6.09
N LEU A 145 20.10 -4.01 -6.78
CA LEU A 145 19.89 -5.36 -7.30
C LEU A 145 20.91 -5.73 -8.39
N GLY A 146 21.28 -4.76 -9.23
CA GLY A 146 22.30 -4.95 -10.27
C GLY A 146 23.67 -5.30 -9.69
N LYS A 147 24.07 -4.65 -8.59
CA LYS A 147 25.30 -4.96 -7.85
C LYS A 147 25.29 -6.36 -7.24
N ALA A 148 24.12 -6.85 -6.85
CA ALA A 148 23.91 -8.21 -6.37
C ALA A 148 23.76 -9.26 -7.50
N GLY A 149 23.93 -8.87 -8.76
CA GLY A 149 23.86 -9.78 -9.91
C GLY A 149 22.42 -10.13 -10.36
N TYR A 150 21.42 -9.36 -9.92
CA TYR A 150 20.03 -9.53 -10.34
C TYR A 150 19.59 -8.49 -11.36
N LYS A 151 18.72 -8.92 -12.28
CA LYS A 151 17.98 -8.04 -13.17
C LYS A 151 16.53 -7.97 -12.70
N PHE A 152 16.03 -6.75 -12.53
CA PHE A 152 14.64 -6.52 -12.17
C PHE A 152 13.69 -6.98 -13.28
N GLN A 153 12.65 -7.71 -12.89
CA GLN A 153 11.56 -8.13 -13.74
C GLN A 153 10.35 -7.21 -13.52
N HIS A 154 9.93 -6.54 -14.60
CA HIS A 154 8.84 -5.58 -14.58
C HIS A 154 7.49 -6.26 -14.37
N GLY A 155 6.68 -5.70 -13.46
CA GLY A 155 5.25 -6.01 -13.37
C GLY A 155 4.48 -5.48 -14.56
N ASN A 156 3.36 -6.12 -14.86
CA ASN A 156 2.49 -5.77 -15.99
C ASN A 156 1.00 -5.69 -15.59
N ARG A 157 0.69 -5.61 -14.30
CA ARG A 157 -0.67 -5.69 -13.76
C ARG A 157 -0.86 -4.73 -12.61
N ILE A 158 -2.06 -4.17 -12.55
CA ILE A 158 -2.56 -3.34 -11.44
C ILE A 158 -3.88 -3.95 -11.01
N TYR A 159 -4.16 -3.92 -9.71
CA TYR A 159 -5.33 -4.56 -9.12
C TYR A 159 -6.29 -3.50 -8.59
N LEU A 160 -7.56 -3.63 -9.01
CA LEU A 160 -8.67 -2.89 -8.45
C LEU A 160 -9.51 -3.84 -7.61
N PHE A 161 -9.53 -3.62 -6.30
CA PHE A 161 -10.28 -4.43 -5.36
C PHE A 161 -11.67 -3.82 -5.16
N LYS A 162 -12.71 -4.64 -5.27
CA LYS A 162 -14.10 -4.19 -5.15
C LYS A 162 -14.74 -4.76 -3.89
N SER A 163 -15.18 -3.90 -2.97
CA SER A 163 -15.91 -4.32 -1.78
C SER A 163 -17.16 -3.45 -1.59
N GLU A 164 -18.30 -4.09 -1.37
CA GLU A 164 -19.53 -3.37 -1.00
C GLU A 164 -19.48 -2.86 0.45
N LYS A 165 -18.66 -3.50 1.29
CA LYS A 165 -18.48 -3.11 2.70
C LYS A 165 -17.42 -2.03 2.85
N LEU A 166 -16.22 -2.26 2.30
CA LEU A 166 -15.03 -1.41 2.48
C LEU A 166 -14.78 -0.43 1.32
N GLY A 167 -15.68 -0.37 0.36
CA GLY A 167 -15.49 0.39 -0.88
C GLY A 167 -14.43 -0.22 -1.79
N ASN A 168 -14.18 0.45 -2.91
CA ASN A 168 -13.16 0.05 -3.85
C ASN A 168 -11.81 0.64 -3.45
N TRP A 169 -10.75 -0.14 -3.61
CA TRP A 169 -9.40 0.30 -3.27
C TRP A 169 -8.34 -0.30 -4.20
N ALA A 170 -7.16 0.28 -4.16
CA ALA A 170 -5.99 -0.17 -4.91
C ALA A 170 -4.73 -0.02 -4.05
N VAL A 171 -3.68 -0.75 -4.41
CA VAL A 171 -2.36 -0.68 -3.76
C VAL A 171 -1.31 -0.39 -4.82
N LEU A 172 -0.47 0.61 -4.58
CA LEU A 172 0.70 0.93 -5.38
C LEU A 172 1.97 0.78 -4.55
N ILE A 173 3.09 0.54 -5.24
CA ILE A 173 4.38 0.24 -4.60
C ILE A 173 5.35 1.39 -4.91
N CYS A 174 5.61 2.22 -3.90
CA CYS A 174 6.61 3.28 -3.94
C CYS A 174 6.53 4.12 -5.23
N VAL A 175 7.52 4.03 -6.12
CA VAL A 175 7.60 4.83 -7.36
C VAL A 175 6.46 4.59 -8.35
N ASP A 176 5.74 3.47 -8.27
CA ASP A 176 4.53 3.26 -9.08
C ASP A 176 3.46 4.32 -8.79
N TYR A 177 3.52 4.94 -7.61
CA TYR A 177 2.65 6.04 -7.21
C TYR A 177 2.77 7.27 -8.13
N LEU A 178 3.92 7.46 -8.79
CA LEU A 178 4.19 8.59 -9.67
C LEU A 178 3.66 8.40 -11.10
N ASN A 179 3.15 7.21 -11.42
CA ASN A 179 2.77 6.85 -12.77
C ASN A 179 1.41 7.48 -13.16
N LEU A 180 1.46 8.54 -13.97
CA LEU A 180 0.27 9.30 -14.41
C LEU A 180 -0.80 8.41 -15.11
N PRO A 181 -0.46 7.52 -16.05
CA PRO A 181 -1.43 6.55 -16.60
C PRO A 181 -2.20 5.75 -15.53
N ILE A 182 -1.53 5.34 -14.45
CA ILE A 182 -2.16 4.59 -13.36
C ILE A 182 -3.08 5.48 -12.54
N GLN A 183 -2.61 6.68 -12.18
CA GLN A 183 -3.42 7.64 -11.45
C GLN A 183 -4.73 7.91 -12.22
N ARG A 184 -4.63 8.12 -13.53
CA ARG A 184 -5.78 8.28 -14.41
C ARG A 184 -6.68 7.04 -14.44
N LEU A 185 -6.11 5.83 -14.53
CA LEU A 185 -6.87 4.58 -14.52
C LEU A 185 -7.72 4.45 -13.24
N LEU A 186 -7.19 4.93 -12.11
CA LEU A 186 -7.80 4.81 -10.78
C LEU A 186 -8.80 5.92 -10.46
N GLN A 187 -8.71 7.10 -11.11
CA GLN A 187 -9.65 8.19 -10.90
C GLN A 187 -11.09 7.68 -11.06
N THR A 188 -11.99 8.08 -10.15
CA THR A 188 -13.41 7.65 -10.09
C THR A 188 -13.67 6.18 -9.72
N LYS A 189 -12.65 5.32 -9.67
CA LYS A 189 -12.83 3.87 -9.49
C LYS A 189 -12.63 3.39 -8.06
N ILE A 190 -11.90 4.16 -7.25
CA ILE A 190 -11.54 3.82 -5.87
C ILE A 190 -12.01 4.89 -4.88
N GLN A 191 -12.33 4.46 -3.67
CA GLN A 191 -12.53 5.35 -2.52
C GLN A 191 -11.26 5.44 -1.65
N THR A 192 -10.36 4.46 -1.74
CA THR A 192 -9.13 4.43 -0.95
C THR A 192 -7.94 3.94 -1.78
N LEU A 193 -6.84 4.68 -1.78
CA LEU A 193 -5.56 4.32 -2.38
C LEU A 193 -4.53 4.07 -1.28
N PHE A 194 -3.91 2.89 -1.29
CA PHE A 194 -2.80 2.55 -0.41
C PHE A 194 -1.49 2.60 -1.18
N ILE A 195 -0.46 3.15 -0.54
CA ILE A 195 0.91 3.15 -1.04
C ILE A 195 1.77 2.49 0.02
N VAL A 196 2.40 1.38 -0.32
CA VAL A 196 3.48 0.79 0.47
C VAL A 196 4.79 1.31 -0.06
N ALA A 197 5.62 1.92 0.79
CA ALA A 197 6.79 2.65 0.34
C ALA A 197 8.04 2.34 1.16
N TYR A 198 9.18 2.35 0.46
CA TYR A 198 10.50 2.52 1.01
C TYR A 198 11.13 3.74 0.31
N ASN A 199 10.73 4.94 0.72
CA ASN A 199 11.10 6.19 0.06
C ASN A 199 11.80 7.15 1.02
N LYS A 200 12.87 7.80 0.53
CA LYS A 200 13.63 8.81 1.25
C LYS A 200 13.06 10.22 1.04
N ASP A 201 12.42 10.46 -0.09
CA ASP A 201 11.88 11.77 -0.45
C ASP A 201 10.47 11.97 0.14
N ILE A 202 10.42 12.10 1.47
CA ILE A 202 9.17 12.12 2.24
C ILE A 202 8.30 13.34 1.90
N ASP A 203 8.91 14.49 1.62
CA ASP A 203 8.19 15.73 1.32
C ASP A 203 7.58 15.70 -0.07
N TYR A 204 8.24 15.07 -1.03
CA TYR A 204 7.67 14.86 -2.35
C TYR A 204 6.43 13.95 -2.30
N PHE A 205 6.50 12.80 -1.62
CA PHE A 205 5.34 11.90 -1.47
C PHE A 205 4.17 12.55 -0.72
N HIS A 206 4.49 13.36 0.30
CA HIS A 206 3.48 14.11 1.04
C HIS A 206 2.80 15.17 0.16
N SER A 207 3.58 15.95 -0.61
CA SER A 207 3.05 16.98 -1.52
C SER A 207 2.24 16.37 -2.66
N LEU A 208 2.69 15.23 -3.16
CA LEU A 208 1.95 14.46 -4.16
C LEU A 208 0.63 13.94 -3.58
N SER A 209 0.62 13.45 -2.34
CA SER A 209 -0.61 13.02 -1.66
C SER A 209 -1.59 14.16 -1.45
N ASP A 210 -1.14 15.34 -1.00
CA ASP A 210 -1.98 16.55 -0.87
C ASP A 210 -2.55 17.03 -2.22
N SER A 211 -1.99 16.58 -3.34
CA SER A 211 -2.53 16.85 -4.68
C SER A 211 -3.48 15.75 -5.14
N LEU A 212 -3.07 14.48 -4.98
CA LEU A 212 -3.76 13.33 -5.56
C LEU A 212 -5.06 12.97 -4.85
N HIS A 213 -5.24 13.24 -3.55
CA HIS A 213 -6.55 13.01 -2.91
C HIS A 213 -7.66 13.79 -3.62
N ARG A 214 -7.35 14.98 -4.17
CA ARG A 214 -8.29 15.81 -4.93
C ARG A 214 -8.45 15.33 -6.37
N ILE A 215 -7.34 15.01 -7.03
CA ILE A 215 -7.36 14.60 -8.45
C ILE A 215 -8.08 13.25 -8.61
N LEU A 216 -7.76 12.29 -7.74
CA LEU A 216 -8.39 10.97 -7.73
C LEU A 216 -9.74 10.98 -7.00
N TYR A 217 -9.95 11.97 -6.14
CA TYR A 217 -11.13 12.13 -5.30
C TYR A 217 -11.34 10.95 -4.35
N CYS A 218 -10.28 10.54 -3.65
CA CYS A 218 -10.26 9.36 -2.78
C CYS A 218 -9.38 9.58 -1.54
N ASN A 219 -9.52 8.74 -0.53
CA ASN A 219 -8.55 8.66 0.57
C ASN A 219 -7.20 8.19 0.03
N VAL A 220 -6.11 8.81 0.45
CA VAL A 220 -4.75 8.40 0.09
C VAL A 220 -3.97 8.09 1.37
N ILE A 221 -3.47 6.87 1.49
CA ILE A 221 -2.70 6.41 2.64
C ILE A 221 -1.33 5.95 2.18
N VAL A 222 -0.28 6.52 2.77
CA VAL A 222 1.10 6.10 2.56
C VAL A 222 1.63 5.46 3.85
N CYS A 223 2.07 4.20 3.75
CA CYS A 223 2.85 3.53 4.78
C CYS A 223 4.30 3.43 4.27
N ASN A 224 5.17 4.27 4.81
CA ASN A 224 6.58 4.31 4.45
C ASN A 224 7.43 3.55 5.47
N MET A 225 8.62 3.13 5.04
CA MET A 225 9.59 2.48 5.91
C MET A 225 10.01 3.42 7.05
N GLY A 226 9.98 2.93 8.29
CA GLY A 226 10.22 3.73 9.50
C GLY A 226 11.61 4.34 9.61
N ASN A 227 12.57 3.88 8.80
CA ASN A 227 13.91 4.45 8.70
C ASN A 227 13.87 5.95 8.35
N TYR A 228 12.94 6.38 7.50
CA TYR A 228 12.81 7.77 7.07
C TYR A 228 11.53 8.46 7.57
N GLY A 229 10.63 7.72 8.22
CA GLY A 229 9.32 8.22 8.60
C GLY A 229 8.45 8.54 7.40
N GLY A 230 7.60 9.57 7.50
CA GLY A 230 6.86 10.07 6.35
C GLY A 230 5.62 9.28 5.97
N SER A 231 5.17 8.33 6.80
CA SER A 231 3.81 7.76 6.64
C SER A 231 2.76 8.84 6.90
N HIS A 232 1.70 8.85 6.11
CA HIS A 232 0.66 9.88 6.19
C HIS A 232 -0.66 9.45 5.55
N ALA A 233 -1.73 10.21 5.81
CA ALA A 233 -3.02 9.99 5.19
C ALA A 233 -3.73 11.31 4.84
N PHE A 234 -4.28 11.37 3.63
CA PHE A 234 -5.06 12.48 3.11
C PHE A 234 -6.48 12.07 2.73
N VAL A 235 -7.41 12.99 2.96
CA VAL A 235 -8.83 12.88 2.60
C VAL A 235 -9.21 14.10 1.77
N PRO A 236 -10.12 14.01 0.78
CA PRO A 236 -10.57 15.13 -0.04
C PRO A 236 -11.41 16.20 0.68
N PHE A 237 -11.13 16.50 1.95
CA PHE A 237 -11.76 17.59 2.69
C PHE A 237 -11.24 18.96 2.26
N ARG A 238 -12.17 19.93 2.19
CA ARG A 238 -11.87 21.33 1.85
C ARG A 238 -11.00 21.99 2.91
N LYS A 239 -11.35 21.84 4.19
CA LYS A 239 -10.60 22.42 5.33
C LYS A 239 -9.27 21.68 5.55
N ARG A 240 -8.16 22.42 5.56
CA ARG A 240 -6.80 21.86 5.62
C ARG A 240 -6.57 20.94 6.83
N TYR A 241 -7.03 21.33 8.02
CA TYR A 241 -6.83 20.54 9.24
C TYR A 241 -7.62 19.22 9.27
N LYS A 242 -8.70 19.10 8.47
CA LYS A 242 -9.42 17.82 8.30
C LYS A 242 -8.78 16.94 7.23
N ARG A 243 -8.06 17.56 6.30
CA ARG A 243 -7.55 16.93 5.07
C ARG A 243 -6.33 16.08 5.31
N ASN A 244 -5.33 16.59 6.04
CA ASN A 244 -4.16 15.84 6.47
C ASN A 244 -4.48 15.15 7.80
N VAL A 245 -5.02 13.94 7.73
CA VAL A 245 -5.55 13.21 8.91
C VAL A 245 -4.42 12.68 9.78
N TYR A 246 -3.30 12.31 9.16
CA TYR A 246 -2.16 11.73 9.85
C TYR A 246 -0.87 12.06 9.12
N LYS A 247 0.17 12.39 9.89
CA LYS A 247 1.53 12.53 9.41
C LYS A 247 2.50 12.10 10.50
N ASN A 248 3.37 11.16 10.18
CA ASN A 248 4.48 10.76 11.04
C ASN A 248 5.78 11.41 10.55
N ILE A 249 6.45 12.12 11.44
CA ILE A 249 7.69 12.85 11.16
C ILE A 249 8.79 12.31 12.09
N GLY A 250 9.97 12.05 11.53
CA GLY A 250 11.13 11.56 12.26
C GLY A 250 11.72 10.31 11.63
N ASN A 251 13.03 10.14 11.83
CA ASN A 251 13.78 9.01 11.30
C ASN A 251 13.91 7.91 12.36
N HIS A 252 13.98 6.66 11.91
CA HIS A 252 14.08 5.47 12.76
C HIS A 252 12.94 5.33 13.78
N VAL A 253 11.71 5.69 13.38
CA VAL A 253 10.53 5.63 14.23
C VAL A 253 9.70 4.40 13.90
N ASN A 254 9.56 3.52 14.90
CA ASN A 254 8.61 2.42 14.92
C ASN A 254 7.28 2.91 15.51
N ALA A 255 6.21 2.89 14.73
CA ALA A 255 4.88 3.28 15.16
C ALA A 255 3.80 2.50 14.41
N ALA A 256 2.79 2.04 15.14
CA ALA A 256 1.53 1.58 14.57
C ALA A 256 0.42 2.48 15.09
N VAL A 257 -0.27 3.16 14.17
CA VAL A 257 -1.32 4.14 14.51
C VAL A 257 -2.56 3.80 13.71
N THR A 258 -3.70 3.66 14.39
CA THR A 258 -5.00 3.48 13.75
C THR A 258 -5.67 4.83 13.55
N ILE A 259 -6.10 5.09 12.31
CA ILE A 259 -6.81 6.30 11.93
C ILE A 259 -8.18 5.94 11.36
N GLU A 260 -9.13 6.86 11.45
CA GLU A 260 -10.46 6.72 10.89
C GLU A 260 -10.64 7.67 9.71
N LEU A 261 -11.15 7.14 8.60
CA LEU A 261 -11.28 7.87 7.33
C LEU A 261 -12.73 7.73 6.81
N PRO A 262 -13.31 8.80 6.22
CA PRO A 262 -14.64 8.71 5.65
C PRO A 262 -14.64 7.80 4.42
N LEU A 263 -15.66 6.97 4.29
CA LEU A 263 -15.83 6.07 3.15
C LEU A 263 -17.09 6.43 2.36
N LYS A 264 -18.26 6.35 3.00
CA LYS A 264 -19.55 6.59 2.34
C LYS A 264 -19.65 8.00 1.77
N LEU A 265 -19.21 9.00 2.54
CA LEU A 265 -19.17 10.40 2.09
C LEU A 265 -18.40 10.58 0.77
N ILE A 266 -17.27 9.87 0.61
CA ILE A 266 -16.48 9.91 -0.62
C ILE A 266 -17.23 9.19 -1.74
N ALA A 267 -17.71 7.97 -1.49
CA ALA A 267 -18.43 7.18 -2.49
C ALA A 267 -19.67 7.90 -3.05
N ASP A 268 -20.43 8.57 -2.17
CA ASP A 268 -21.63 9.33 -2.56
C ASP A 268 -21.24 10.57 -3.38
N ALA A 269 -20.21 11.31 -2.95
CA ALA A 269 -19.72 12.49 -3.67
C ALA A 269 -19.11 12.17 -5.05
N GLN A 270 -18.53 10.98 -5.23
CA GLN A 270 -18.05 10.52 -6.53
C GLN A 270 -19.19 10.27 -7.53
N LYS A 271 -20.39 9.90 -7.05
CA LYS A 271 -21.59 9.63 -7.86
C LYS A 271 -22.52 10.83 -8.01
N ALA A 272 -22.43 11.79 -7.09
CA ALA A 272 -23.32 12.95 -7.07
C ALA A 272 -23.12 13.86 -8.31
N PRO A 273 -24.20 14.52 -8.79
CA PRO A 273 -24.10 15.67 -9.67
C PRO A 273 -23.18 16.76 -9.07
N SER A 274 -22.50 17.56 -9.92
CA SER A 274 -21.47 18.52 -9.47
C SER A 274 -21.99 19.58 -8.51
N ASP A 275 -23.24 19.99 -8.67
CA ASP A 275 -23.96 20.95 -7.84
C ASP A 275 -24.43 20.36 -6.49
N GLN A 276 -24.41 19.03 -6.36
CA GLN A 276 -24.88 18.30 -5.17
C GLN A 276 -23.73 17.71 -4.34
N VAL A 277 -22.47 17.92 -4.73
CA VAL A 277 -21.30 17.48 -3.96
C VAL A 277 -21.25 18.23 -2.62
N SER A 278 -21.01 17.48 -1.53
CA SER A 278 -20.91 18.04 -0.18
C SER A 278 -19.92 19.22 -0.12
N LYS A 279 -20.36 20.33 0.48
CA LYS A 279 -19.52 21.52 0.73
C LYS A 279 -18.37 21.24 1.71
N GLU A 280 -18.34 20.09 2.37
CA GLU A 280 -17.19 19.66 3.17
C GLU A 280 -16.02 19.17 2.33
N LEU A 281 -16.29 18.61 1.15
CA LEU A 281 -15.27 18.03 0.27
C LEU A 281 -14.83 19.04 -0.78
N VAL A 282 -13.56 18.96 -1.18
CA VAL A 282 -13.02 19.77 -2.27
C VAL A 282 -13.86 19.64 -3.54
N SER A 283 -13.83 20.68 -4.38
CA SER A 283 -14.43 20.59 -5.71
C SER A 283 -13.66 19.56 -6.54
N ARG A 284 -14.40 18.75 -7.30
CA ARG A 284 -13.84 17.81 -8.27
C ARG A 284 -13.05 18.58 -9.33
N PRO A 285 -11.97 17.99 -9.88
CA PRO A 285 -11.27 18.62 -10.99
C PRO A 285 -12.21 18.76 -12.22
N PRO A 286 -11.98 19.74 -13.10
CA PRO A 286 -12.87 19.99 -14.25
C PRO A 286 -13.02 18.78 -15.19
N ASP A 287 -11.98 17.96 -15.28
CA ASP A 287 -11.90 16.76 -16.11
C ASP A 287 -12.28 15.48 -15.37
N TYR A 288 -12.85 15.58 -14.16
CA TYR A 288 -13.17 14.43 -13.33
C TYR A 288 -14.08 13.43 -14.06
N GLY A 289 -13.55 12.22 -14.29
CA GLY A 289 -14.30 11.15 -14.96
C GLY A 289 -14.43 11.31 -16.48
N LEU A 290 -13.79 12.32 -17.08
CA LEU A 290 -13.73 12.45 -18.54
C LEU A 290 -12.76 11.41 -19.10
N ALA A 291 -13.26 10.57 -20.02
CA ALA A 291 -12.41 9.81 -20.91
C ALA A 291 -11.90 10.76 -21.99
N TYR A 292 -10.62 11.15 -21.96
CA TYR A 292 -10.01 11.78 -23.13
C TYR A 292 -9.80 10.72 -24.20
N GLU A 293 -10.53 10.83 -25.30
CA GLU A 293 -10.15 10.25 -26.57
C GLU A 293 -9.01 11.09 -27.13
N TRP A 294 -7.77 10.72 -26.82
CA TRP A 294 -6.65 11.21 -27.59
C TRP A 294 -6.76 10.57 -28.97
N GLY A 295 -6.80 11.41 -30.01
CA GLY A 295 -7.14 11.04 -31.38
C GLY A 295 -6.46 9.75 -31.85
N LYS A 296 -7.23 9.00 -32.66
CA LYS A 296 -6.79 7.83 -33.43
C LYS A 296 -5.49 8.07 -34.19
#